data_AF-A0A9E2B5A1-F1
#
_entry.id   AF-A0A9E2B5A1-F1
#
_cell.length_a   1.000
_cell.length_b   1.000
_cell.length_c   1.000
_cell.angle_alpha   90.00
_cell.angle_beta   90.00
_cell.angle_gamma   90.00
#
_symmetry.space_group_name_H-M   'P 1'
#
loop_
_entity.id
_entity.type
_entity.pdbx_description
1 polymer ?
#
loop_
_entity_poly.entity_id
_entity_poly.type
_entity_poly.pdbx_seq_one_letter_code
_entity_poly.pdbx_strand_id
1 'polypeptide(L)'
;IASDLRHFSVIALDFPVFRDGRAYSYARLLRRMGWDGELRAVGEVLLEQLHYMHRVGFNSFLVKDDDATEAWETACADFTVWYQPAADDRDTVIEKRHSR
;
A
#
# COMPACT_ATOMS: atom_id res chain seq x y z
N ILE A 1 10.18 -18.13 7.47
CA ILE A 1 9.34 -16.92 7.33
C ILE A 1 8.04 -17.23 6.59
N ALA A 2 8.04 -17.66 5.32
CA ALA A 2 6.76 -17.90 4.60
C ALA A 2 5.82 -18.87 5.33
N SER A 3 6.35 -19.95 5.92
CA SER A 3 5.60 -20.90 6.78
C SER A 3 5.03 -20.28 8.05
N ASP A 4 5.66 -19.21 8.53
CA ASP A 4 5.42 -18.63 9.85
C ASP A 4 4.58 -17.36 9.78
N LEU A 5 4.18 -16.93 8.57
CA LEU A 5 3.43 -15.70 8.33
C LEU A 5 2.14 -15.61 9.17
N ARG A 6 1.51 -16.75 9.44
CA ARG A 6 0.28 -16.85 10.25
C ARG A 6 0.50 -16.52 11.73
N HIS A 7 1.73 -16.50 12.20
CA HIS A 7 2.07 -16.18 13.59
C HIS A 7 2.32 -14.70 13.82
N PHE A 8 2.42 -13.88 12.77
CA PHE A 8 2.64 -12.44 12.89
C PHE A 8 1.32 -11.70 12.78
N SER A 9 0.96 -10.97 13.84
CA SER A 9 -0.19 -10.05 13.82
C SER A 9 0.09 -8.80 12.98
N VAL A 10 1.35 -8.35 12.99
CA VAL A 10 1.80 -7.13 12.29
C VAL A 10 3.16 -7.38 11.66
N ILE A 11 3.35 -6.90 10.43
CA ILE A 11 4.66 -6.81 9.79
C ILE A 11 4.90 -5.34 9.46
N ALA A 12 5.97 -4.76 10.01
CA ALA A 12 6.40 -3.42 9.68
C ALA A 12 7.52 -3.48 8.63
N LEU A 13 7.36 -2.74 7.54
CA LEU A 13 8.41 -2.55 6.54
C LEU A 13 8.94 -1.12 6.64
N ASP A 14 10.24 -1.03 6.83
CA ASP A 14 10.95 0.24 7.01
C ASP A 14 11.30 0.88 5.66
N PHE A 15 11.13 2.20 5.60
CA PHE A 15 11.54 3.08 4.52
C PHE A 15 12.62 4.02 5.07
N PRO A 16 13.91 3.62 5.05
CA PRO A 16 14.99 4.43 5.62
C PRO A 16 15.14 5.80 4.96
N VAL A 17 14.85 5.84 3.64
CA VAL A 17 14.83 7.05 2.82
C VAL A 17 13.64 6.98 1.87
N PHE A 18 13.02 8.11 1.56
CA PHE A 18 11.82 8.16 0.70
C PHE A 18 11.98 7.56 -0.71
N ARG A 19 13.22 7.34 -1.16
CA ARG A 19 13.56 6.75 -2.47
C ARG A 19 13.71 5.23 -2.45
N ASP A 20 13.60 4.60 -1.28
CA ASP A 20 13.75 3.15 -1.16
C ASP A 20 12.45 2.43 -1.56
N GLY A 21 12.46 1.82 -2.74
CA GLY A 21 11.31 1.07 -3.27
C GLY A 21 11.21 -0.39 -2.81
N ARG A 22 12.19 -0.93 -2.07
CA ARG A 22 12.25 -2.38 -1.79
C ARG A 22 11.06 -2.88 -0.98
N ALA A 23 10.61 -2.08 -0.03
CA ALA A 23 9.45 -2.39 0.80
C ALA A 23 8.15 -2.56 -0.02
N TYR A 24 8.00 -1.88 -1.17
CA TYR A 24 6.88 -2.14 -2.08
C TYR A 24 6.89 -3.56 -2.66
N SER A 25 8.08 -4.05 -3.02
CA SER A 25 8.24 -5.41 -3.54
C SER A 25 7.93 -6.46 -2.47
N TYR A 26 8.36 -6.23 -1.23
CA TYR A 26 8.06 -7.11 -0.10
C TYR A 26 6.56 -7.12 0.23
N ALA A 27 5.93 -5.95 0.25
CA ALA A 27 4.49 -5.82 0.44
C ALA A 27 3.70 -6.63 -0.60
N ARG A 28 4.05 -6.48 -1.89
CA ARG A 28 3.41 -7.25 -2.96
C ARG A 28 3.62 -8.75 -2.80
N LEU A 29 4.81 -9.17 -2.38
CA LEU A 29 5.14 -10.57 -2.16
C LEU A 29 4.30 -11.16 -1.02
N LEU A 30 4.15 -10.44 0.10
CA LEU A 30 3.32 -10.85 1.24
C LEU A 30 1.85 -11.05 0.82
N ARG A 31 1.28 -10.09 0.07
CA ARG A 31 -0.09 -10.20 -0.43
C ARG A 31 -0.26 -11.37 -1.41
N ARG A 32 0.71 -11.60 -2.30
CA ARG A 32 0.71 -12.77 -3.21
C ARG A 32 0.86 -14.11 -2.49
N MET A 33 1.53 -14.13 -1.34
CA MET A 33 1.61 -15.31 -0.47
C MET A 33 0.31 -15.54 0.33
N GLY A 34 -0.70 -14.68 0.16
CA GLY A 34 -1.99 -14.79 0.85
C GLY A 34 -1.96 -14.29 2.29
N TRP A 35 -0.95 -13.50 2.67
CA TRP A 35 -0.93 -12.88 4.00
C TRP A 35 -1.72 -11.57 3.99
N ASP A 36 -2.81 -11.55 4.76
CA ASP A 36 -3.81 -10.48 4.83
C ASP A 36 -3.69 -9.61 6.11
N GLY A 37 -2.72 -9.91 6.98
CA GLY A 37 -2.47 -9.19 8.22
C GLY A 37 -2.09 -7.71 8.05
N GLU A 38 -1.82 -7.07 9.19
CA GLU A 38 -1.50 -5.65 9.24
C GLU A 38 -0.09 -5.36 8.72
N LEU A 39 -0.02 -4.78 7.52
CA LEU A 39 1.22 -4.36 6.89
C LEU A 39 1.44 -2.86 7.12
N ARG A 40 2.40 -2.55 8.00
CA ARG A 40 2.70 -1.18 8.42
C ARG A 40 3.91 -0.61 7.68
N ALA A 41 3.74 0.57 7.07
CA ALA A 41 4.87 1.36 6.57
C ALA A 41 5.43 2.21 7.72
N VAL A 42 6.74 2.16 7.94
CA VAL A 42 7.46 2.96 8.96
C VAL A 42 8.68 3.63 8.34
N GLY A 43 9.21 4.68 9.00
CA GLY A 43 10.37 5.43 8.51
C GLY A 43 9.99 6.75 7.83
N GLU A 44 10.59 7.04 6.68
CA GLU A 44 10.23 8.18 5.82
C GLU A 44 9.01 7.86 4.96
N VAL A 45 7.84 7.85 5.59
CA VAL A 45 6.54 7.69 4.92
C VAL A 45 6.00 9.07 4.58
N LEU A 46 5.96 9.37 3.27
CA LEU A 46 5.43 10.63 2.74
C LEU A 46 3.98 10.47 2.29
N LEU A 47 3.19 11.52 2.47
CA LEU A 47 1.76 11.54 2.15
C LEU A 47 1.49 11.22 0.67
N GLU A 48 2.29 11.80 -0.22
CA GLU A 48 2.18 11.67 -1.67
C GLU A 48 2.44 10.22 -2.12
N GLN A 49 3.09 9.41 -1.28
CA GLN A 49 3.37 8.00 -1.56
C GLN A 49 2.32 7.06 -0.97
N LEU A 50 1.55 7.52 0.03
CA LEU A 50 0.59 6.70 0.76
C LEU A 50 -0.39 6.00 -0.16
N HIS A 51 -0.85 6.70 -1.20
CA HIS A 51 -1.71 6.13 -2.20
C HIS A 51 -1.08 4.91 -2.88
N TYR A 52 0.15 5.03 -3.38
CA TYR A 52 0.88 3.93 -4.02
C TYR A 52 1.20 2.79 -3.06
N MET A 53 1.54 3.11 -1.81
CA MET A 53 1.77 2.11 -0.78
C MET A 53 0.49 1.30 -0.52
N HIS A 54 -0.65 1.97 -0.41
CA HIS A 54 -1.93 1.30 -0.26
C HIS A 54 -2.21 0.34 -1.41
N ARG A 55 -2.01 0.81 -2.65
CA ARG A 55 -2.20 -0.02 -3.85
C ARG A 55 -1.36 -1.29 -3.85
N VAL A 56 -0.15 -1.26 -3.32
CA VAL A 56 0.71 -2.45 -3.30
C VAL A 56 0.39 -3.41 -2.15
N GLY A 57 -0.38 -2.96 -1.17
CA GLY A 57 -0.91 -3.77 -0.08
C GLY A 57 -0.65 -3.24 1.33
N PHE A 58 -0.12 -2.04 1.53
CA PHE A 58 -0.03 -1.45 2.87
C PHE A 58 -1.41 -1.02 3.37
N ASN A 59 -1.69 -1.26 4.65
CA ASN A 59 -2.96 -0.90 5.29
C ASN A 59 -2.79 -0.14 6.62
N SER A 60 -1.55 0.13 7.01
CA SER A 60 -1.19 0.83 8.23
C SER A 60 0.03 1.72 7.96
N PHE A 61 0.02 2.97 8.43
CA PHE A 61 1.03 3.96 8.09
C PHE A 61 1.45 4.74 9.33
N LEU A 62 2.75 4.77 9.60
CA LEU A 62 3.32 5.65 10.62
C LEU A 62 3.82 6.93 9.94
N VAL A 63 2.94 7.93 9.88
CA VAL A 63 3.23 9.26 9.31
C VAL A 63 3.59 10.21 10.44
N LYS A 64 4.53 11.14 10.20
CA LYS A 64 4.97 12.14 11.20
C LYS A 64 4.13 13.42 11.21
N ASP A 65 3.18 13.54 10.28
CA ASP A 65 2.35 14.72 10.09
C ASP A 65 1.16 14.72 11.06
N ASP A 66 0.88 15.86 11.69
CA ASP A 66 -0.22 16.02 12.65
C ASP A 66 -1.60 16.00 11.95
N ASP A 67 -1.68 16.36 10.66
CA ASP A 67 -2.92 16.43 9.87
C ASP A 67 -3.08 15.26 8.88
N ALA A 68 -2.44 14.12 9.16
CA ALA A 68 -2.34 12.97 8.25
C ALA A 68 -3.68 12.45 7.67
N THR A 69 -4.81 12.70 8.32
CA THR A 69 -6.14 12.21 7.86
C THR A 69 -6.68 13.02 6.68
N GLU A 70 -6.76 14.34 6.80
CA GLU A 70 -7.23 15.22 5.71
C GLU A 70 -6.30 15.11 4.49
N ALA A 71 -5.01 15.02 4.80
CA ALA A 71 -3.94 14.84 3.85
C ALA A 71 -4.10 13.50 3.08
N TRP A 72 -4.49 12.41 3.76
CA TRP A 72 -4.77 11.12 3.12
C TRP A 72 -6.00 11.16 2.21
N GLU A 73 -7.07 11.82 2.64
CA GLU A 73 -8.28 11.97 1.83
C GLU A 73 -7.97 12.69 0.52
N THR A 74 -7.18 13.76 0.60
CA THR A 74 -6.71 14.52 -0.57
C THR A 74 -5.85 13.64 -1.49
N ALA A 75 -4.83 12.97 -0.96
CA ALA A 75 -3.91 12.14 -1.75
C ALA A 75 -4.63 10.94 -2.41
N CYS A 76 -5.68 10.39 -1.78
CA CYS A 76 -6.47 9.30 -2.35
C CYS A 76 -7.43 9.73 -3.45
N ALA A 77 -7.77 11.02 -3.52
CA ALA A 77 -8.65 11.60 -4.52
C ALA A 77 -7.91 11.98 -5.82
N ASP A 78 -6.59 12.12 -5.79
CA ASP A 78 -5.77 12.55 -6.95
C ASP A 78 -5.94 11.67 -8.19
N PHE A 79 -6.18 10.37 -8.00
CA PHE A 79 -6.27 9.40 -9.09
C PHE A 79 -7.59 8.62 -9.05
N THR A 80 -8.35 8.72 -10.13
CA THR A 80 -9.66 8.07 -10.26
C THR A 80 -9.67 6.90 -11.25
N VAL A 81 -8.59 6.75 -12.03
CA VAL A 81 -8.50 5.84 -13.17
C VAL A 81 -7.19 5.03 -13.11
N TRP A 82 -7.30 3.70 -13.27
CA TRP A 82 -6.20 2.76 -13.04
C TRP A 82 -5.88 1.93 -14.27
N TYR A 83 -4.65 1.97 -14.75
CA TYR A 83 -4.25 1.14 -15.90
C TYR A 83 -3.88 -0.29 -15.52
N GLN A 84 -3.40 -0.50 -14.29
CA GLN A 84 -2.85 -1.79 -13.85
C GLN A 84 -3.58 -2.30 -12.61
N PRO A 85 -3.86 -3.61 -12.52
CA PRO A 85 -4.42 -4.20 -11.31
C PRO A 85 -3.38 -4.16 -10.18
N ALA A 86 -3.83 -3.94 -8.95
CA ALA A 86 -2.96 -3.93 -7.78
C ALA A 86 -3.52 -4.81 -6.65
N ALA A 87 -3.25 -4.50 -5.38
CA ALA A 87 -3.75 -5.24 -4.21
C ALA A 87 -4.95 -4.55 -3.53
N ASP A 88 -5.45 -3.48 -4.15
CA ASP A 88 -6.50 -2.58 -3.67
C ASP A 88 -7.90 -2.89 -4.25
N ASP A 89 -8.05 -4.01 -4.97
CA ASP A 89 -9.30 -4.48 -5.60
C ASP A 89 -10.00 -3.44 -6.51
N ARG A 90 -9.26 -2.43 -6.99
CA ARG A 90 -9.83 -1.37 -7.85
C ARG A 90 -9.89 -1.81 -9.31
N ASP A 91 -11.05 -1.55 -9.93
CA ASP A 91 -11.24 -1.77 -11.37
C ASP A 91 -10.27 -0.95 -12.22
N THR A 92 -9.66 -1.61 -13.17
CA THR A 92 -8.81 -1.02 -14.20
C THR A 92 -9.62 -0.40 -15.34
N VAL A 93 -8.97 0.43 -16.15
CA VAL A 93 -9.54 1.05 -17.36
C VAL A 93 -10.08 0.00 -18.31
N ILE A 94 -9.36 -1.10 -18.49
CA ILE A 94 -9.76 -2.15 -19.42
C ILE A 94 -11.03 -2.85 -18.92
N GLU A 95 -11.12 -3.15 -17.63
CA GLU A 95 -12.32 -3.72 -17.01
C GLU A 95 -13.51 -2.76 -17.14
N LYS A 96 -13.34 -1.49 -16.76
CA LYS A 96 -14.38 -0.45 -16.90
C LYS A 96 -14.85 -0.24 -18.35
N ARG A 97 -13.98 -0.46 -19.33
CA ARG A 97 -14.30 -0.32 -20.76
C ARG A 97 -15.11 -1.50 -21.27
N HIS A 98 -14.83 -2.71 -20.80
CA HIS A 98 -15.48 -3.94 -21.24
C HIS A 98 -16.71 -4.32 -20.40
N SER A 99 -16.92 -3.67 -19.25
CA SER A 99 -18.12 -3.83 -18.41
C SER A 99 -19.33 -2.98 -18.88
N ARG A 100 -19.31 -2.50 -20.14
CA ARG A 100 -20.39 -1.69 -20.74
C ARG A 100 -21.26 -2.52 -21.67
#